data_AF-A0A923XHM1-F1
#
_entry.id   AF-A0A923XHM1-F1
#
_cell.length_a   1.000
_cell.length_b   1.000
_cell.length_c   1.000
_cell.angle_alpha   90.00
_cell.angle_beta   90.00
_cell.angle_gamma   90.00
#
_symmetry.space_group_name_H-M   'P 1'
#
loop_
_entity.id
_entity.type
_entity.pdbx_description
1 polymer ?
#
loop_
_entity_poly.entity_id
_entity_poly.type
_entity_poly.pdbx_seq_one_letter_code
_entity_poly.pdbx_strand_id
1 'polypeptide(L)'
;YNTIRFDDEITRFMFWRNLIDPYGREWQNQCGRWDLLDVVRLTYALRPEGIEWPRHADGRPSFRLGDLARANGLVHEAAHDALSDVRATIALARLIRSRQPKLFDFALRLHKKDQVAAELGLPTTCATARPFLHVSGMFPAERGCLAVMWPLATHPTNRNELLAWDLAHDPTELPLLDVATLRQRLFTRAADLPDGVTRLPLKSIHLNKSPMVVGNLRTLAPALAQRWQLDLEAAGRHAAAAAALPDMSAVWPEVFKRPAAENPPDVDQDLYGGFVGNADRRRLDQLRGLSGAELAHARTGFDDGRLEELVFRYRARNFADTLAPGELERWEAHRSASLLEGEGGALNLDRFFAEIDTLSATADARAEALLGTLYDYAEAIAPEA
;
A
#
# COMPACT_ATOMS: atom_id res chain seq x y z
N TYR A 1 4.94 7.51 -8.65
CA TYR A 1 5.29 8.18 -7.38
C TYR A 1 4.18 7.86 -6.40
N ASN A 2 4.47 7.25 -5.24
CA ASN A 2 3.47 6.62 -4.36
C ASN A 2 2.71 5.43 -5.01
N THR A 3 3.32 4.78 -6.00
CA THR A 3 2.68 3.75 -6.83
C THR A 3 2.46 2.44 -6.07
N ILE A 4 3.40 2.04 -5.20
CA ILE A 4 3.32 0.73 -4.53
C ILE A 4 2.11 0.63 -3.58
N ARG A 5 1.65 1.77 -3.05
CA ARG A 5 0.50 1.83 -2.12
C ARG A 5 -0.79 2.26 -2.80
N PHE A 6 -0.78 2.57 -4.10
CA PHE A 6 -1.94 3.08 -4.83
C PHE A 6 -2.04 2.51 -6.25
N ASP A 7 -1.27 3.03 -7.22
CA ASP A 7 -1.37 2.65 -8.64
C ASP A 7 -1.17 1.15 -8.87
N ASP A 8 -0.27 0.52 -8.10
CA ASP A 8 -0.04 -0.92 -8.19
C ASP A 8 -1.22 -1.73 -7.65
N GLU A 9 -1.91 -1.24 -6.63
CA GLU A 9 -3.13 -1.88 -6.11
C GLU A 9 -4.24 -1.77 -7.15
N ILE A 10 -4.42 -0.59 -7.76
CA ILE A 10 -5.35 -0.42 -8.89
C ILE A 10 -5.00 -1.39 -10.02
N THR A 11 -3.73 -1.49 -10.41
CA THR A 11 -3.27 -2.39 -11.47
C THR A 11 -3.55 -3.85 -11.13
N ARG A 12 -3.26 -4.29 -9.89
CA ARG A 12 -3.50 -5.67 -9.45
C ARG A 12 -4.99 -6.02 -9.48
N PHE A 13 -5.85 -5.15 -8.95
CA PHE A 13 -7.29 -5.36 -8.95
C PHE A 13 -7.89 -5.26 -10.35
N MET A 14 -7.36 -4.38 -11.21
CA MET A 14 -7.75 -4.34 -12.63
C MET A 14 -7.35 -5.65 -13.32
N PHE A 15 -6.14 -6.15 -13.11
CA PHE A 15 -5.67 -7.41 -13.68
C PHE A 15 -6.50 -8.58 -13.18
N TRP A 16 -6.77 -8.65 -11.88
CA TRP A 16 -7.68 -9.62 -11.26
C TRP A 16 -9.03 -9.68 -11.97
N ARG A 17 -9.74 -8.56 -12.04
CA ARG A 17 -11.07 -8.47 -12.67
C ARG A 17 -11.06 -8.72 -14.18
N ASN A 18 -9.91 -8.57 -14.83
CA ASN A 18 -9.72 -8.83 -16.26
C ASN A 18 -8.98 -10.15 -16.51
N LEU A 19 -9.01 -11.05 -15.53
CA LEU A 19 -8.50 -12.42 -15.62
C LEU A 19 -6.99 -12.50 -15.92
N ILE A 20 -6.23 -11.43 -15.68
CA ILE A 20 -4.76 -11.34 -15.87
C ILE A 20 -4.05 -11.75 -14.58
N ASP A 21 -2.86 -12.36 -14.66
CA ASP A 21 -2.01 -12.56 -13.46
C ASP A 21 -1.71 -11.19 -12.81
N PRO A 22 -2.20 -10.92 -11.59
CA PRO A 22 -2.02 -9.64 -10.91
C PRO A 22 -0.56 -9.33 -10.56
N TYR A 23 0.29 -10.36 -10.43
CA TYR A 23 1.63 -10.26 -9.87
C TYR A 23 2.73 -10.55 -10.88
N GLY A 24 2.46 -11.29 -11.96
CA GLY A 24 3.47 -11.70 -12.95
C GLY A 24 4.34 -10.54 -13.45
N ARG A 25 3.72 -9.40 -13.77
CA ARG A 25 4.40 -8.16 -14.21
C ARG A 25 5.38 -7.55 -13.20
N GLU A 26 5.29 -7.96 -11.92
CA GLU A 26 6.08 -7.40 -10.82
C GLU A 26 7.41 -8.13 -10.60
N TRP A 27 7.62 -9.31 -11.22
CA TRP A 27 8.80 -10.15 -10.99
C TRP A 27 9.24 -11.06 -12.15
N GLN A 28 8.32 -11.46 -13.04
CA GLN A 28 8.67 -12.32 -14.17
C GLN A 28 9.60 -11.57 -15.13
N ASN A 29 10.41 -12.31 -15.91
CA ASN A 29 11.29 -11.74 -16.94
C ASN A 29 12.25 -10.66 -16.41
N GLN A 30 12.73 -10.81 -15.17
CA GLN A 30 13.58 -9.82 -14.49
C GLN A 30 12.93 -8.44 -14.30
N CYS A 31 11.59 -8.36 -14.40
CA CYS A 31 10.85 -7.17 -14.00
C CYS A 31 10.97 -6.93 -12.48
N GLY A 32 10.69 -5.69 -12.10
CA GLY A 32 10.66 -5.25 -10.72
C GLY A 32 9.83 -3.98 -10.59
N ARG A 33 9.56 -3.56 -9.35
CA ARG A 33 8.83 -2.34 -9.06
C ARG A 33 9.61 -1.50 -8.07
N TRP A 34 9.47 -0.19 -8.17
CA TRP A 34 10.15 0.77 -7.30
C TRP A 34 9.27 2.01 -7.12
N ASP A 35 9.41 2.68 -5.98
CA ASP A 35 8.63 3.87 -5.66
C ASP A 35 9.51 5.02 -5.18
N LEU A 36 9.50 6.11 -5.93
CA LEU A 36 10.34 7.26 -5.68
C LEU A 36 9.95 8.04 -4.41
N LEU A 37 8.72 7.90 -3.89
CA LEU A 37 8.30 8.68 -2.72
C LEU A 37 9.15 8.38 -1.48
N ASP A 38 9.38 7.11 -1.15
CA ASP A 38 10.20 6.78 0.02
C ASP A 38 11.70 7.04 -0.27
N VAL A 39 12.14 7.05 -1.54
CA VAL A 39 13.50 7.48 -1.95
C VAL A 39 13.70 8.98 -1.71
N VAL A 40 12.70 9.80 -2.02
CA VAL A 40 12.69 11.24 -1.72
C VAL A 40 12.81 11.46 -0.21
N ARG A 41 12.02 10.73 0.59
CA ARG A 41 12.10 10.80 2.06
C ARG A 41 13.47 10.35 2.57
N LEU A 42 14.05 9.28 2.01
CA LEU A 42 15.38 8.81 2.38
C LEU A 42 16.45 9.87 2.09
N THR A 43 16.33 10.53 0.94
CA THR A 43 17.21 11.63 0.53
C THR A 43 17.08 12.80 1.50
N TYR A 44 15.86 13.24 1.81
CA TYR A 44 15.61 14.30 2.80
C TYR A 44 16.19 13.98 4.18
N ALA A 45 15.99 12.76 4.66
CA ALA A 45 16.39 12.34 5.99
C ALA A 45 17.90 12.21 6.15
N LEU A 46 18.60 11.68 5.13
CA LEU A 46 19.99 11.30 5.24
C LEU A 46 20.95 12.19 4.45
N ARG A 47 20.57 12.71 3.29
CA ARG A 47 21.44 13.50 2.41
C ARG A 47 20.66 14.64 1.73
N PRO A 48 20.14 15.60 2.50
CA PRO A 48 19.28 16.66 1.96
C PRO A 48 20.01 17.66 1.07
N GLU A 49 21.34 17.69 1.08
CA GLU A 49 22.14 18.70 0.41
C GLU A 49 21.96 18.66 -1.13
N GLY A 50 21.83 19.84 -1.73
CA GLY A 50 21.73 20.00 -3.19
C GLY A 50 20.31 19.85 -3.76
N ILE A 51 19.30 19.72 -2.91
CA ILE A 51 17.87 19.69 -3.28
C ILE A 51 17.13 20.72 -2.41
N GLU A 52 16.24 21.49 -3.04
CA GLU A 52 15.35 22.41 -2.35
C GLU A 52 14.13 21.66 -1.80
N TRP A 53 13.90 21.80 -0.50
CA TRP A 53 12.84 21.07 0.21
C TRP A 53 11.70 22.03 0.57
N PRO A 54 10.59 22.04 -0.20
CA PRO A 54 9.47 22.94 0.03
C PRO A 54 8.81 22.64 1.37
N ARG A 55 8.17 23.66 1.94
CA ARG A 55 7.43 23.56 3.21
C ARG A 55 5.98 24.02 3.03
N HIS A 56 5.10 23.42 3.80
CA HIS A 56 3.72 23.89 3.97
C HIS A 56 3.69 25.19 4.78
N ALA A 57 2.52 25.84 4.82
CA ALA A 57 2.31 27.07 5.60
C ALA A 57 2.57 26.89 7.10
N ASP A 58 2.38 25.67 7.62
CA ASP A 58 2.68 25.29 9.01
C ASP A 58 4.17 24.96 9.26
N GLY A 59 5.02 25.10 8.24
CA GLY A 59 6.46 24.86 8.32
C GLY A 59 6.90 23.41 8.12
N ARG A 60 5.98 22.45 8.04
CA ARG A 60 6.32 21.02 7.78
C ARG A 60 6.82 20.83 6.34
N PRO A 61 7.78 19.92 6.08
CA PRO A 61 8.24 19.67 4.73
C PRO A 61 7.11 19.05 3.87
N SER A 62 7.00 19.49 2.62
CA SER A 62 6.10 18.90 1.63
C SER A 62 6.84 17.88 0.79
N PHE A 63 6.27 16.68 0.69
CA PHE A 63 6.69 15.64 -0.25
C PHE A 63 5.70 15.49 -1.40
N ARG A 64 4.87 16.51 -1.68
CA ARG A 64 4.01 16.48 -2.86
C ARG A 64 4.88 16.67 -4.11
N LEU A 65 4.63 15.86 -5.14
CA LEU A 65 5.42 15.90 -6.38
C LEU A 65 5.44 17.29 -7.01
N GLY A 66 4.27 17.94 -7.12
CA GLY A 66 4.16 19.30 -7.67
C GLY A 66 4.92 20.36 -6.88
N ASP A 67 4.95 20.27 -5.55
CA ASP A 67 5.70 21.22 -4.71
C ASP A 67 7.21 21.03 -4.89
N LEU A 68 7.68 19.77 -4.90
CA LEU A 68 9.10 19.44 -5.12
C LEU A 68 9.56 19.84 -6.51
N ALA A 69 8.75 19.58 -7.54
CA ALA A 69 9.05 19.98 -8.90
C ALA A 69 9.20 21.49 -9.02
N ARG A 70 8.24 22.26 -8.49
CA ARG A 70 8.27 23.72 -8.50
C ARG A 70 9.48 24.29 -7.75
N ALA A 71 9.75 23.79 -6.55
CA ALA A 71 10.86 24.27 -5.71
C ALA A 71 12.24 24.03 -6.35
N ASN A 72 12.38 23.00 -7.19
CA ASN A 72 13.64 22.64 -7.82
C ASN A 72 13.71 23.04 -9.31
N GLY A 73 12.79 23.88 -9.79
CA GLY A 73 12.79 24.35 -11.18
C GLY A 73 12.59 23.23 -12.21
N LEU A 74 11.92 22.14 -11.84
CA LEU A 74 11.62 21.03 -12.72
C LEU A 74 10.34 21.33 -13.50
N VAL A 75 10.33 21.04 -14.81
CA VAL A 75 9.19 21.31 -15.70
C VAL A 75 7.92 20.65 -15.19
N HIS A 76 6.88 21.45 -14.94
CA HIS A 76 5.55 21.02 -14.54
C HIS A 76 4.53 21.99 -15.18
N GLU A 77 4.21 21.76 -16.46
CA GLU A 77 3.39 22.68 -17.28
C GLU A 77 1.91 22.70 -16.85
N ALA A 78 1.39 21.57 -16.35
CA ALA A 78 0.08 21.47 -15.72
C ALA A 78 0.15 20.47 -14.56
N ALA A 79 -0.26 20.88 -13.36
CA ALA A 79 -0.45 19.97 -12.25
C ALA A 79 -1.67 19.08 -12.50
N HIS A 80 -1.59 17.78 -12.15
CA HIS A 80 -2.67 16.80 -12.26
C HIS A 80 -3.01 16.29 -13.67
N ASP A 81 -2.10 16.44 -14.63
CA ASP A 81 -2.09 15.62 -15.85
C ASP A 81 -1.21 14.38 -15.63
N ALA A 82 -1.71 13.19 -15.99
CA ALA A 82 -0.99 11.94 -15.81
C ALA A 82 0.39 11.95 -16.50
N LEU A 83 0.50 12.56 -17.68
CA LEU A 83 1.77 12.66 -18.38
C LEU A 83 2.72 13.66 -17.71
N SER A 84 2.20 14.79 -17.24
CA SER A 84 2.96 15.78 -16.46
C SER A 84 3.55 15.17 -15.17
N ASP A 85 2.77 14.38 -14.43
CA ASP A 85 3.24 13.71 -13.21
C ASP A 85 4.31 12.64 -13.50
N VAL A 86 4.21 11.93 -14.63
CA VAL A 86 5.26 11.02 -15.09
C VAL A 86 6.55 11.78 -15.40
N ARG A 87 6.46 12.89 -16.15
CA ARG A 87 7.62 13.73 -16.48
C ARG A 87 8.27 14.33 -15.23
N ALA A 88 7.48 14.84 -14.30
CA ALA A 88 7.95 15.37 -13.03
C ALA A 88 8.62 14.28 -12.17
N THR A 89 8.07 13.07 -12.14
CA THR A 89 8.68 11.92 -11.44
C THR A 89 10.05 11.58 -12.03
N ILE A 90 10.18 11.53 -13.37
CA ILE A 90 11.45 11.27 -14.05
C ILE A 90 12.47 12.39 -13.77
N ALA A 91 12.05 13.65 -13.82
CA ALA A 91 12.90 14.79 -13.55
C ALA A 91 13.43 14.78 -12.11
N LEU A 92 12.56 14.48 -11.14
CA LEU A 92 12.94 14.36 -9.73
C LEU A 92 13.90 13.19 -9.48
N ALA A 93 13.68 12.04 -10.12
CA ALA A 93 14.60 10.91 -10.04
C ALA A 93 15.99 11.27 -10.58
N ARG A 94 16.05 11.99 -11.72
CA ARG A 94 17.31 12.48 -12.30
C ARG A 94 18.01 13.48 -11.39
N LEU A 95 17.26 14.39 -10.76
CA LEU A 95 17.81 15.34 -9.79
C LEU A 95 18.46 14.62 -8.62
N ILE A 96 17.76 13.67 -7.97
CA ILE A 96 18.31 12.89 -6.85
C ILE A 96 19.54 12.10 -7.29
N ARG A 97 19.49 11.44 -8.46
CA ARG A 97 20.64 10.70 -8.98
C ARG A 97 21.86 11.61 -9.24
N SER A 98 21.64 12.83 -9.71
CA SER A 98 22.72 13.79 -9.98
C SER A 98 23.35 14.32 -8.69
N ARG A 99 22.52 14.65 -7.68
CA ARG A 99 22.99 15.27 -6.43
C ARG A 99 23.50 14.24 -5.42
N GLN A 100 22.88 13.06 -5.39
CA GLN A 100 23.13 12.01 -4.41
C GLN A 100 23.27 10.61 -5.08
N PRO A 101 24.24 10.42 -5.99
CA PRO A 101 24.33 9.20 -6.82
C PRO A 101 24.48 7.91 -6.01
N LYS A 102 25.32 7.90 -4.96
CA LYS A 102 25.52 6.72 -4.11
C LYS A 102 24.25 6.33 -3.34
N LEU A 103 23.48 7.33 -2.88
CA LEU A 103 22.20 7.08 -2.20
C LEU A 103 21.16 6.56 -3.19
N PHE A 104 21.10 7.14 -4.39
CA PHE A 104 20.19 6.68 -5.44
C PHE A 104 20.46 5.22 -5.82
N ASP A 105 21.72 4.86 -6.06
CA ASP A 105 22.10 3.49 -6.41
C ASP A 105 21.81 2.51 -5.25
N PHE A 106 22.05 2.93 -4.01
CA PHE A 106 21.68 2.15 -2.82
C PHE A 106 20.16 1.92 -2.75
N ALA A 107 19.37 2.98 -2.83
CA ALA A 107 17.91 2.94 -2.77
C ALA A 107 17.31 2.12 -3.92
N LEU A 108 17.91 2.20 -5.11
CA LEU A 108 17.51 1.39 -6.25
C LEU A 108 17.74 -0.09 -5.97
N ARG A 109 18.86 -0.52 -5.36
CA ARG A 109 19.05 -1.95 -5.04
C ARG A 109 17.95 -2.53 -4.14
N LEU A 110 17.41 -1.71 -3.23
CA LEU A 110 16.34 -2.11 -2.30
C LEU A 110 14.98 -2.38 -2.97
N HIS A 111 14.85 -2.17 -4.29
CA HIS A 111 13.67 -2.64 -5.03
C HIS A 111 13.55 -4.17 -5.05
N LYS A 112 14.66 -4.89 -4.82
CA LYS A 112 14.68 -6.36 -4.72
C LYS A 112 14.59 -6.79 -3.26
N LYS A 113 13.59 -7.61 -2.93
CA LYS A 113 13.37 -8.13 -1.57
C LYS A 113 14.60 -8.85 -0.99
N ASP A 114 15.40 -9.53 -1.81
CA ASP A 114 16.59 -10.26 -1.35
C ASP A 114 17.70 -9.30 -0.94
N GLN A 115 17.78 -8.12 -1.58
CA GLN A 115 18.71 -7.05 -1.19
C GLN A 115 18.25 -6.39 0.11
N VAL A 116 16.94 -6.22 0.31
CA VAL A 116 16.37 -5.76 1.59
C VAL A 116 16.69 -6.75 2.70
N ALA A 117 16.50 -8.06 2.45
CA ALA A 117 16.81 -9.11 3.41
C ALA A 117 18.31 -9.10 3.77
N ALA A 118 19.20 -8.97 2.77
CA ALA A 118 20.64 -8.87 3.00
C ALA A 118 21.02 -7.63 3.81
N GLU A 119 20.45 -6.46 3.50
CA GLU A 119 20.69 -5.20 4.23
C GLU A 119 20.26 -5.29 5.71
N LEU A 120 19.20 -6.05 5.99
CA LEU A 120 18.67 -6.31 7.34
C LEU A 120 19.33 -7.51 8.04
N GLY A 121 20.19 -8.27 7.36
CA GLY A 121 20.79 -9.49 7.89
C GLY A 121 19.79 -10.62 8.13
N LEU A 122 18.76 -10.76 7.28
CA LEU A 122 17.73 -11.80 7.40
C LEU A 122 18.14 -13.12 6.72
N PRO A 123 17.69 -14.28 7.25
CA PRO A 123 16.94 -14.45 8.49
C PRO A 123 17.81 -14.11 9.71
N THR A 124 17.22 -13.45 10.70
CA THR A 124 17.91 -13.09 11.95
C THR A 124 17.34 -13.87 13.13
N THR A 125 18.17 -14.08 14.14
CA THR A 125 17.79 -14.57 15.47
C THR A 125 17.96 -13.46 16.50
N CYS A 126 17.52 -13.67 17.75
CA CYS A 126 17.79 -12.72 18.85
C CYS A 126 19.29 -12.44 19.02
N ALA A 127 20.16 -13.43 18.74
CA ALA A 127 21.61 -13.29 18.87
C ALA A 127 22.27 -12.50 17.73
N THR A 128 21.65 -12.47 16.54
CA THR A 128 22.20 -11.81 15.35
C THR A 128 21.49 -10.52 14.96
N ALA A 129 20.36 -10.23 15.61
CA ALA A 129 19.56 -9.04 15.38
C ALA A 129 20.38 -7.77 15.63
N ARG A 130 20.16 -6.78 14.78
CA ARG A 130 20.86 -5.50 14.82
C ARG A 130 19.87 -4.36 14.59
N PRO A 131 20.11 -3.19 15.18
CA PRO A 131 19.30 -2.02 14.89
C PRO A 131 19.58 -1.54 13.46
N PHE A 132 18.56 -1.00 12.81
CA PHE A 132 18.65 -0.46 11.45
C PHE A 132 17.84 0.84 11.34
N LEU A 133 18.18 1.69 10.39
CA LEU A 133 17.37 2.86 10.05
C LEU A 133 16.23 2.44 9.13
N HIS A 134 15.02 2.94 9.38
CA HIS A 134 13.90 2.79 8.47
C HIS A 134 13.29 4.15 8.14
N VAL A 135 13.11 4.41 6.84
CA VAL A 135 12.39 5.60 6.36
C VAL A 135 11.01 5.20 5.86
N SER A 136 9.98 5.88 6.37
CA SER A 136 8.59 5.63 6.02
C SER A 136 7.73 6.86 6.28
N GLY A 137 6.74 7.11 5.41
CA GLY A 137 5.70 8.11 5.66
C GLY A 137 4.82 7.86 6.89
N MET A 138 4.93 6.69 7.55
CA MET A 138 4.28 6.44 8.84
C MET A 138 4.99 7.12 10.01
N PHE A 139 6.24 7.55 9.84
CA PHE A 139 6.95 8.34 10.82
C PHE A 139 6.74 9.84 10.56
N PRO A 140 6.58 10.67 11.60
CA PRO A 140 6.38 12.10 11.46
C PRO A 140 7.49 12.77 10.62
N ALA A 141 7.11 13.76 9.84
CA ALA A 141 8.03 14.47 8.95
C ALA A 141 9.05 15.33 9.73
N GLU A 142 8.68 15.74 10.94
CA GLU A 142 9.50 16.44 11.93
C GLU A 142 10.68 15.57 12.39
N ARG A 143 10.48 14.24 12.42
CA ARG A 143 11.52 13.23 12.66
C ARG A 143 12.21 12.78 11.37
N GLY A 144 12.07 13.55 10.28
CA GLY A 144 12.63 13.20 8.98
C GLY A 144 11.99 11.99 8.31
N CYS A 145 10.78 11.58 8.73
CA CYS A 145 10.18 10.29 8.33
C CYS A 145 11.08 9.08 8.66
N LEU A 146 11.91 9.18 9.71
CA LEU A 146 12.98 8.24 10.04
C LEU A 146 12.80 7.68 11.45
N ALA A 147 13.11 6.39 11.62
CA ALA A 147 13.23 5.75 12.92
C ALA A 147 14.43 4.80 12.98
N VAL A 148 14.96 4.58 14.18
CA VAL A 148 15.89 3.48 14.47
C VAL A 148 15.05 2.30 14.93
N MET A 149 15.08 1.21 14.17
CA MET A 149 14.19 0.07 14.35
C MET A 149 14.98 -1.17 14.79
N TRP A 150 14.33 -2.05 15.53
CA TRP A 150 14.84 -3.38 15.91
C TRP A 150 13.97 -4.49 15.33
N PRO A 151 14.54 -5.51 14.67
CA PRO A 151 13.76 -6.63 14.14
C PRO A 151 13.29 -7.54 15.29
N LEU A 152 11.98 -7.76 15.39
CA LEU A 152 11.37 -8.63 16.42
C LEU A 152 11.12 -10.05 15.89
N ALA A 153 10.43 -10.17 14.76
CA ALA A 153 10.06 -11.46 14.18
C ALA A 153 9.63 -11.31 12.71
N THR A 154 9.72 -12.40 11.95
CA THR A 154 9.01 -12.51 10.67
C THR A 154 7.51 -12.68 10.93
N HIS A 155 6.66 -12.03 10.15
CA HIS A 155 5.21 -12.13 10.29
C HIS A 155 4.75 -13.60 10.12
N PRO A 156 3.87 -14.11 11.00
CA PRO A 156 3.57 -15.55 11.10
C PRO A 156 2.96 -16.16 9.83
N THR A 157 2.21 -15.38 9.06
CA THR A 157 1.58 -15.82 7.79
C THR A 157 2.19 -15.21 6.53
N ASN A 158 3.09 -14.23 6.67
CA ASN A 158 3.64 -13.48 5.53
C ASN A 158 5.18 -13.41 5.63
N ARG A 159 5.86 -14.32 4.95
CA ARG A 159 7.34 -14.38 4.95
C ARG A 159 8.04 -13.13 4.41
N ASN A 160 7.33 -12.26 3.69
CA ASN A 160 7.89 -11.01 3.16
C ASN A 160 7.67 -9.82 4.11
N GLU A 161 7.23 -10.06 5.34
CA GLU A 161 6.91 -9.02 6.31
C GLU A 161 7.70 -9.22 7.60
N LEU A 162 8.41 -8.18 8.02
CA LEU A 162 9.18 -8.12 9.25
C LEU A 162 8.44 -7.25 10.26
N LEU A 163 8.19 -7.78 11.45
CA LEU A 163 7.76 -7.01 12.61
C LEU A 163 8.98 -6.32 13.21
N ALA A 164 8.92 -5.01 13.36
CA ALA A 164 10.01 -4.23 13.93
C ALA A 164 9.52 -3.24 14.99
N TRP A 165 10.33 -3.02 16.02
CA TRP A 165 10.06 -2.09 17.10
C TRP A 165 10.80 -0.78 16.89
N ASP A 166 10.16 0.36 17.15
CA ASP A 166 10.82 1.67 17.14
C ASP A 166 11.59 1.90 18.45
N LEU A 167 12.91 1.95 18.34
CA LEU A 167 13.83 2.09 19.48
C LEU A 167 13.82 3.48 20.12
N ALA A 168 12.99 4.41 19.66
CA ALA A 168 12.63 5.58 20.47
C ALA A 168 11.90 5.19 21.77
N HIS A 169 11.33 3.99 21.84
CA HIS A 169 10.54 3.50 22.96
C HIS A 169 11.14 2.23 23.58
N ASP A 170 10.98 2.10 24.89
CA ASP A 170 11.47 0.94 25.65
C ASP A 170 10.64 -0.33 25.32
N PRO A 171 11.26 -1.40 24.80
CA PRO A 171 10.56 -2.62 24.44
C PRO A 171 10.26 -3.55 25.63
N THR A 172 10.73 -3.24 26.85
CA THR A 172 10.56 -4.13 28.02
C THR A 172 9.10 -4.34 28.43
N GLU A 173 8.17 -3.51 27.97
CA GLU A 173 6.74 -3.71 28.17
C GLU A 173 6.18 -4.90 27.37
N LEU A 174 6.75 -5.23 26.20
CA LEU A 174 6.23 -6.24 25.28
C LEU A 174 5.91 -7.60 25.94
N PRO A 175 6.85 -8.23 26.68
CA PRO A 175 6.61 -9.54 27.28
C PRO A 175 5.66 -9.51 28.48
N LEU A 176 5.32 -8.32 29.00
CA LEU A 176 4.42 -8.15 30.14
C LEU A 176 2.94 -8.10 29.72
N LEU A 177 2.67 -7.90 28.43
CA LEU A 177 1.32 -7.76 27.88
C LEU A 177 0.77 -9.13 27.45
N ASP A 178 -0.50 -9.39 27.76
CA ASP A 178 -1.20 -10.54 27.22
C ASP A 178 -1.58 -10.33 25.74
N VAL A 179 -1.95 -11.41 25.05
CA VAL A 179 -2.32 -11.40 23.63
C VAL A 179 -3.49 -10.45 23.36
N ALA A 180 -4.48 -10.40 24.25
CA ALA A 180 -5.65 -9.54 24.08
C ALA A 180 -5.27 -8.05 24.10
N THR A 181 -4.40 -7.65 25.03
CA THR A 181 -3.91 -6.28 25.17
C THR A 181 -3.00 -5.90 24.00
N LEU A 182 -2.10 -6.80 23.56
CA LEU A 182 -1.28 -6.60 22.36
C LEU A 182 -2.17 -6.33 21.15
N ARG A 183 -3.22 -7.13 20.94
CA ARG A 183 -4.17 -6.98 19.84
C ARG A 183 -4.94 -5.66 19.90
N GLN A 184 -5.46 -5.30 21.08
CA GLN A 184 -6.18 -4.02 21.28
C GLN A 184 -5.27 -2.84 20.92
N ARG A 185 -4.02 -2.81 21.42
CA ARG A 185 -3.09 -1.70 21.16
C ARG A 185 -2.58 -1.64 19.72
N LEU A 186 -2.57 -2.75 18.99
CA LEU A 186 -2.12 -2.81 17.58
C LEU A 186 -3.24 -2.51 16.58
N PHE A 187 -4.44 -3.06 16.78
CA PHE A 187 -5.49 -3.08 15.76
C PHE A 187 -6.64 -2.09 16.02
N THR A 188 -6.77 -1.54 17.24
CA THR A 188 -7.74 -0.46 17.51
C THR A 188 -7.22 0.88 17.02
N ARG A 189 -8.05 1.67 16.34
CA ARG A 189 -7.64 3.03 15.89
C ARG A 189 -7.21 3.86 17.08
N ALA A 190 -6.23 4.73 16.90
CA ALA A 190 -5.67 5.50 18.02
C ALA A 190 -6.73 6.35 18.76
N ALA A 191 -7.72 6.89 18.04
CA ALA A 191 -8.83 7.64 18.62
C ALA A 191 -9.83 6.79 19.42
N ASP A 192 -9.82 5.47 19.21
CA ASP A 192 -10.74 4.52 19.84
C ASP A 192 -10.05 3.73 20.97
N LEU A 193 -8.79 4.05 21.30
CA LEU A 193 -8.07 3.44 22.42
C LEU A 193 -8.55 4.03 23.76
N PRO A 194 -8.60 3.22 24.84
CA PRO A 194 -8.94 3.72 26.17
C PRO A 194 -7.97 4.81 26.65
N ASP A 195 -8.47 5.72 27.50
CA ASP A 195 -7.65 6.77 28.10
C ASP A 195 -6.42 6.18 28.82
N GLY A 196 -5.25 6.76 28.54
CA GLY A 196 -3.96 6.31 29.08
C GLY A 196 -3.35 5.12 28.35
N VAL A 197 -4.04 4.50 27.38
CA VAL A 197 -3.51 3.42 26.55
C VAL A 197 -2.95 3.99 25.25
N THR A 198 -1.66 3.75 24.99
CA THR A 198 -1.01 4.17 23.75
C THR A 198 -0.86 3.02 22.77
N ARG A 199 -0.89 3.33 21.47
CA ARG A 199 -0.55 2.36 20.42
C ARG A 199 0.88 1.86 20.61
N LEU A 200 1.09 0.56 20.44
CA LEU A 200 2.43 -0.01 20.52
C LEU A 200 3.30 0.52 19.37
N PRO A 201 4.57 0.89 19.64
CA PRO A 201 5.54 1.38 18.65
C PRO A 201 6.12 0.23 17.79
N LEU A 202 5.22 -0.66 17.35
CA LEU A 202 5.51 -1.78 16.46
C LEU A 202 5.05 -1.41 15.05
N LYS A 203 5.89 -1.72 14.07
CA LYS A 203 5.60 -1.52 12.66
C LYS A 203 5.98 -2.76 11.84
N SER A 204 5.07 -3.16 10.97
CA SER A 204 5.36 -4.10 9.88
C SER A 204 6.11 -3.43 8.73
N ILE A 205 7.17 -4.08 8.28
CA ILE A 205 8.00 -3.70 7.13
C ILE A 205 7.90 -4.78 6.06
N HIS A 206 7.38 -4.43 4.90
CA HIS A 206 7.16 -5.37 3.80
C HIS A 206 8.37 -5.35 2.85
N LEU A 207 9.14 -6.43 2.82
CA LEU A 207 10.35 -6.58 2.00
C LEU A 207 10.07 -6.44 0.50
N ASN A 208 8.90 -6.86 0.04
CA ASN A 208 8.49 -6.80 -1.37
C ASN A 208 7.82 -5.46 -1.78
N LYS A 209 7.83 -4.46 -0.90
CA LYS A 209 7.28 -3.11 -1.15
C LYS A 209 8.37 -2.03 -1.19
N SER A 210 9.58 -2.39 -1.63
CA SER A 210 10.75 -1.49 -1.73
C SER A 210 10.98 -0.63 -0.47
N PRO A 211 11.04 -1.21 0.74
CA PRO A 211 11.19 -0.43 1.96
C PRO A 211 12.59 0.20 2.02
N MET A 212 12.66 1.49 2.37
CA MET A 212 13.93 2.16 2.59
C MET A 212 14.46 1.78 3.97
N VAL A 213 15.46 0.89 3.99
CA VAL A 213 16.13 0.40 5.20
C VAL A 213 17.64 0.57 5.05
N VAL A 214 18.34 0.86 6.16
CA VAL A 214 19.81 0.99 6.17
C VAL A 214 20.34 0.30 7.43
N GLY A 215 21.04 -0.81 7.27
CA GLY A 215 21.61 -1.58 8.38
C GLY A 215 22.80 -0.88 9.05
N ASN A 216 23.52 -0.02 8.31
CA ASN A 216 24.61 0.77 8.86
C ASN A 216 24.11 2.10 9.46
N LEU A 217 23.90 2.14 10.77
CA LEU A 217 23.48 3.35 11.50
C LEU A 217 24.41 4.55 11.31
N ARG A 218 25.71 4.33 11.04
CA ARG A 218 26.69 5.42 10.79
C ARG A 218 26.38 6.23 9.53
N THR A 219 25.45 5.76 8.70
CA THR A 219 24.95 6.51 7.55
C THR A 219 24.22 7.79 7.98
N LEU A 220 23.61 7.79 9.18
CA LEU A 220 23.02 8.97 9.79
C LEU A 220 24.12 9.81 10.45
N ALA A 221 24.37 11.01 9.92
CA ALA A 221 25.34 11.93 10.49
C ALA A 221 24.84 12.48 11.84
N PRO A 222 25.71 12.75 12.83
CA PRO A 222 25.30 13.28 14.14
C PRO A 222 24.47 14.56 14.06
N ALA A 223 24.82 15.49 13.16
CA ALA A 223 24.07 16.72 12.95
C ALA A 223 22.65 16.47 12.43
N LEU A 224 22.44 15.43 11.61
CA LEU A 224 21.12 15.02 11.15
C LEU A 224 20.34 14.30 12.25
N ALA A 225 20.99 13.44 13.04
CA ALA A 225 20.37 12.83 14.22
C ALA A 225 19.84 13.90 15.18
N GLN A 226 20.64 14.93 15.46
CA GLN A 226 20.24 16.09 16.27
C GLN A 226 19.09 16.87 15.61
N ARG A 227 19.18 17.16 14.29
CA ARG A 227 18.12 17.85 13.54
C ARG A 227 16.77 17.13 13.64
N TRP A 228 16.78 15.80 13.59
CA TRP A 228 15.58 14.96 13.68
C TRP A 228 15.22 14.54 15.10
N GLN A 229 15.94 15.06 16.11
CA GLN A 229 15.70 14.77 17.52
C GLN A 229 15.73 13.26 17.83
N LEU A 230 16.64 12.53 17.17
CA LEU A 230 16.86 11.11 17.38
C LEU A 230 17.88 10.91 18.51
N ASP A 231 17.41 10.44 19.67
CA ASP A 231 18.27 10.01 20.76
C ASP A 231 18.88 8.63 20.46
N LEU A 232 20.07 8.63 19.86
CA LEU A 232 20.79 7.40 19.52
C LEU A 232 21.33 6.66 20.75
N GLU A 233 21.54 7.33 21.88
CA GLU A 233 21.98 6.69 23.11
C GLU A 233 20.81 5.92 23.76
N ALA A 234 19.63 6.53 23.83
CA ALA A 234 18.41 5.85 24.24
C ALA A 234 18.10 4.67 23.33
N ALA A 235 18.20 4.85 22.01
CA ALA A 235 18.01 3.75 21.05
C ALA A 235 19.02 2.61 21.30
N GLY A 236 20.26 2.91 21.67
CA GLY A 236 21.26 1.91 22.06
C GLY A 236 20.88 1.12 23.33
N ARG A 237 20.37 1.81 24.36
CA ARG A 237 19.86 1.16 25.59
C ARG A 237 18.65 0.28 25.29
N HIS A 238 17.68 0.79 24.52
CA HIS A 238 16.49 0.04 24.12
C HIS A 238 16.85 -1.14 23.21
N ALA A 239 17.89 -1.04 22.38
CA ALA A 239 18.38 -2.16 21.57
C ALA A 239 18.96 -3.28 22.45
N ALA A 240 19.69 -2.94 23.51
CA ALA A 240 20.16 -3.93 24.48
C ALA A 240 18.99 -4.60 25.22
N ALA A 241 17.96 -3.84 25.59
CA ALA A 241 16.73 -4.38 26.17
C ALA A 241 15.97 -5.28 25.18
N ALA A 242 15.87 -4.89 23.90
CA ALA A 242 15.24 -5.67 22.84
C ALA A 242 15.96 -7.01 22.61
N ALA A 243 17.29 -7.01 22.64
CA ALA A 243 18.11 -8.22 22.53
C ALA A 243 17.93 -9.18 23.72
N ALA A 244 17.55 -8.66 24.89
CA ALA A 244 17.32 -9.42 26.11
C ALA A 244 15.86 -9.89 26.29
N LEU A 245 14.97 -9.59 25.34
CA LEU A 245 13.59 -10.05 25.38
C LEU A 245 13.50 -11.58 25.36
N PRO A 246 12.51 -12.17 26.04
CA PRO A 246 12.25 -13.60 25.92
C PRO A 246 11.78 -13.96 24.52
N ASP A 247 11.79 -15.25 24.19
CA ASP A 247 11.24 -15.72 22.93
C ASP A 247 9.72 -15.49 22.88
N MET A 248 9.28 -14.63 21.96
CA MET A 248 7.88 -14.31 21.70
C MET A 248 7.32 -15.04 20.47
N SER A 249 8.03 -16.02 19.91
CA SER A 249 7.64 -16.71 18.67
C SER A 249 6.26 -17.38 18.75
N ALA A 250 5.85 -17.85 19.93
CA ALA A 250 4.52 -18.42 20.15
C ALA A 250 3.41 -17.36 20.30
N VAL A 251 3.76 -16.11 20.63
CA VAL A 251 2.82 -15.00 20.85
C VAL A 251 2.38 -14.38 19.51
N TRP A 252 3.31 -14.20 18.57
CA TRP A 252 3.02 -13.53 17.30
C TRP A 252 1.91 -14.18 16.46
N PRO A 253 1.85 -15.52 16.30
CA PRO A 253 0.75 -16.17 15.60
C PRO A 253 -0.62 -15.83 16.19
N GLU A 254 -0.77 -15.84 17.52
CA GLU A 254 -2.03 -15.53 18.19
C GLU A 254 -2.38 -14.03 18.10
N VAL A 255 -1.38 -13.15 18.21
CA VAL A 255 -1.58 -11.71 18.03
C VAL A 255 -2.04 -11.38 16.62
N PHE A 256 -1.44 -11.95 15.59
CA PHE A 256 -1.75 -11.64 14.19
C PHE A 256 -2.82 -12.55 13.56
N LYS A 257 -3.42 -13.46 14.34
CA LYS A 257 -4.56 -14.27 13.91
C LYS A 257 -5.73 -13.37 13.54
N ARG A 258 -6.15 -13.40 12.28
CA ARG A 258 -7.34 -12.68 11.84
C ARG A 258 -8.58 -13.46 12.28
N PRO A 259 -9.60 -12.80 12.86
CA PRO A 259 -10.89 -13.44 13.06
C PRO A 259 -11.45 -13.87 11.71
N ALA A 260 -12.24 -14.95 11.69
CA ALA A 260 -12.98 -15.32 10.51
C ALA A 260 -13.90 -14.14 10.14
N ALA A 261 -13.89 -13.73 8.87
CA ALA A 261 -14.84 -12.75 8.40
C ALA A 261 -16.26 -13.34 8.52
N GLU A 262 -17.21 -12.55 9.01
CA GLU A 262 -18.60 -12.99 9.14
C GLU A 262 -19.20 -13.34 7.76
N ASN A 263 -18.78 -12.60 6.73
CA ASN A 263 -19.13 -12.86 5.33
C ASN A 263 -17.86 -12.88 4.47
N PRO A 264 -17.76 -13.78 3.48
CA PRO A 264 -16.69 -13.71 2.50
C PRO A 264 -16.77 -12.39 1.72
N PRO A 265 -15.63 -11.77 1.39
CA PRO A 265 -15.63 -10.60 0.53
C PRO A 265 -16.19 -10.94 -0.85
N ASP A 266 -16.76 -9.93 -1.50
CA ASP A 266 -17.16 -10.02 -2.90
C ASP A 266 -15.97 -10.42 -3.79
N VAL A 267 -16.21 -11.19 -4.86
CA VAL A 267 -15.12 -11.72 -5.70
C VAL A 267 -14.24 -10.63 -6.33
N ASP A 268 -14.76 -9.43 -6.59
CA ASP A 268 -13.97 -8.32 -7.13
C ASP A 268 -12.99 -7.75 -6.10
N GLN A 269 -13.26 -7.97 -4.81
CA GLN A 269 -12.46 -7.53 -3.67
C GLN A 269 -11.54 -8.64 -3.14
N ASP A 270 -11.80 -9.90 -3.49
CA ASP A 270 -11.12 -11.07 -2.93
C ASP A 270 -9.79 -11.45 -3.61
N LEU A 271 -9.06 -10.48 -4.17
CA LEU A 271 -7.72 -10.72 -4.72
C LEU A 271 -6.76 -11.34 -3.68
N TYR A 272 -6.89 -10.93 -2.42
CA TYR A 272 -5.99 -11.31 -1.33
C TYR A 272 -6.47 -12.53 -0.52
N GLY A 273 -7.59 -13.17 -0.89
CA GLY A 273 -8.08 -14.40 -0.28
C GLY A 273 -7.23 -15.64 -0.55
N GLY A 274 -6.33 -15.57 -1.55
CA GLY A 274 -5.43 -16.67 -1.90
C GLY A 274 -4.85 -16.52 -3.29
N PHE A 275 -3.73 -17.18 -3.56
CA PHE A 275 -3.14 -17.23 -4.91
C PHE A 275 -3.89 -18.24 -5.79
N VAL A 276 -4.16 -17.85 -7.03
CA VAL A 276 -4.71 -18.74 -8.05
C VAL A 276 -3.68 -19.82 -8.40
N GLY A 277 -4.13 -21.08 -8.43
CA GLY A 277 -3.28 -22.22 -8.77
C GLY A 277 -2.83 -22.21 -10.25
N ASN A 278 -1.74 -22.91 -10.55
CA ASN A 278 -1.16 -22.94 -11.90
C ASN A 278 -2.11 -23.52 -12.96
N ALA A 279 -2.99 -24.46 -12.60
CA ALA A 279 -3.98 -25.04 -13.52
C ALA A 279 -5.02 -23.99 -13.93
N ASP A 280 -5.66 -23.34 -12.95
CA ASP A 280 -6.60 -22.24 -13.17
C ASP A 280 -5.96 -21.05 -13.89
N ARG A 281 -4.72 -20.70 -13.56
CA ARG A 281 -3.97 -19.63 -14.25
C ARG A 281 -3.88 -19.90 -15.76
N ARG A 282 -3.54 -21.13 -16.16
CA ARG A 282 -3.50 -21.54 -17.58
C ARG A 282 -4.89 -21.49 -18.23
N ARG A 283 -5.94 -21.91 -17.52
CA ARG A 283 -7.33 -21.84 -18.01
C ARG A 283 -7.74 -20.39 -18.27
N LEU A 284 -7.47 -19.48 -17.32
CA LEU A 284 -7.74 -18.05 -17.47
C LEU A 284 -6.96 -17.43 -18.65
N ASP A 285 -5.70 -17.82 -18.85
CA ASP A 285 -4.90 -17.35 -19.99
C ASP A 285 -5.47 -17.81 -21.34
N GLN A 286 -6.00 -19.04 -21.40
CA GLN A 286 -6.70 -19.54 -22.59
C GLN A 286 -8.00 -18.76 -22.85
N LEU A 287 -8.83 -18.55 -21.82
CA LEU A 287 -10.09 -17.82 -21.94
C LEU A 287 -9.89 -16.38 -22.44
N ARG A 288 -8.82 -15.71 -22.00
CA ARG A 288 -8.46 -14.37 -22.46
C ARG A 288 -8.07 -14.28 -23.94
N GLY A 289 -7.71 -15.41 -24.55
CA GLY A 289 -7.43 -15.49 -25.99
C GLY A 289 -8.70 -15.63 -26.85
N LEU A 290 -9.86 -15.87 -26.24
CA LEU A 290 -11.13 -16.05 -26.93
C LEU A 290 -11.80 -14.71 -27.23
N SER A 291 -12.56 -14.64 -28.32
CA SER A 291 -13.52 -13.57 -28.57
C SER A 291 -14.70 -13.63 -27.59
N GLY A 292 -15.45 -12.54 -27.44
CA GLY A 292 -16.64 -12.51 -26.59
C GLY A 292 -17.69 -13.57 -26.95
N ALA A 293 -17.82 -13.91 -28.24
CA ALA A 293 -18.77 -14.92 -28.71
C ALA A 293 -18.31 -16.35 -28.38
N GLU A 294 -17.00 -16.63 -28.53
CA GLU A 294 -16.42 -17.91 -28.13
C GLU A 294 -16.46 -18.08 -26.61
N LEU A 295 -16.21 -17.00 -25.87
CA LEU A 295 -16.22 -17.00 -24.41
C LEU A 295 -17.63 -17.28 -23.85
N ALA A 296 -18.69 -16.89 -24.55
CA ALA A 296 -20.08 -17.21 -24.18
C ALA A 296 -20.40 -18.71 -24.24
N HIS A 297 -19.64 -19.49 -25.01
CA HIS A 297 -19.80 -20.94 -25.13
C HIS A 297 -18.67 -21.73 -24.43
N ALA A 298 -17.69 -21.04 -23.84
CA ALA A 298 -16.59 -21.67 -23.15
C ALA A 298 -17.06 -22.38 -21.89
N ARG A 299 -16.75 -23.67 -21.76
CA ARG A 299 -17.00 -24.42 -20.52
C ARG A 299 -15.89 -24.11 -19.53
N THR A 300 -16.24 -23.43 -18.45
CA THR A 300 -15.33 -23.12 -17.36
C THR A 300 -15.47 -24.14 -16.23
N GLY A 301 -14.34 -24.60 -15.70
CA GLY A 301 -14.27 -25.38 -14.48
C GLY A 301 -12.99 -25.00 -13.75
N PHE A 302 -13.15 -24.49 -12.53
CA PHE A 302 -12.05 -23.94 -11.73
C PHE A 302 -11.90 -24.71 -10.43
N ASP A 303 -10.66 -24.86 -9.98
CA ASP A 303 -10.39 -25.40 -8.64
C ASP A 303 -10.64 -24.30 -7.58
N ASP A 304 -10.39 -23.04 -7.96
CA ASP A 304 -10.70 -21.84 -7.19
C ASP A 304 -12.13 -21.35 -7.45
N GLY A 305 -13.01 -21.50 -6.46
CA GLY A 305 -14.43 -21.15 -6.56
C GLY A 305 -14.71 -19.66 -6.83
N ARG A 306 -13.74 -18.75 -6.64
CA ARG A 306 -13.91 -17.32 -6.92
C ARG A 306 -13.98 -17.04 -8.42
N LEU A 307 -13.35 -17.89 -9.23
CA LEU A 307 -13.13 -17.63 -10.65
C LEU A 307 -14.38 -17.79 -11.51
N GLU A 308 -15.35 -18.62 -11.08
CA GLU A 308 -16.61 -18.78 -11.81
C GLU A 308 -17.39 -17.46 -11.89
N GLU A 309 -17.59 -16.81 -10.74
CA GLU A 309 -18.24 -15.50 -10.67
C GLU A 309 -17.39 -14.42 -11.36
N LEU A 310 -16.07 -14.44 -11.17
CA LEU A 310 -15.17 -13.45 -11.77
C LEU A 310 -15.21 -13.48 -13.31
N VAL A 311 -15.25 -14.67 -13.91
CA VAL A 311 -15.38 -14.82 -15.36
C VAL A 311 -16.75 -14.40 -15.85
N PHE A 312 -17.82 -14.71 -15.10
CA PHE A 312 -19.16 -14.22 -15.42
C PHE A 312 -19.21 -12.68 -15.44
N ARG A 313 -18.71 -12.01 -14.39
CA ARG A 313 -18.68 -10.54 -14.33
C ARG A 313 -17.77 -9.93 -15.38
N TYR A 314 -16.65 -10.57 -15.71
CA TYR A 314 -15.78 -10.13 -16.81
C TYR A 314 -16.53 -10.15 -18.15
N ARG A 315 -17.28 -11.22 -18.44
CA ARG A 315 -18.13 -11.29 -19.64
C ARG A 315 -19.20 -10.22 -19.63
N ALA A 316 -19.95 -10.10 -18.55
CA ALA A 316 -21.06 -9.16 -18.46
C ALA A 316 -20.61 -7.69 -18.61
N ARG A 317 -19.45 -7.32 -18.08
CA ARG A 317 -18.89 -5.96 -18.19
C ARG A 317 -18.34 -5.62 -19.59
N ASN A 318 -17.73 -6.59 -20.27
CA ASN A 318 -16.95 -6.32 -21.48
C ASN A 318 -17.62 -6.81 -22.78
N PHE A 319 -18.56 -7.74 -22.67
CA PHE A 319 -19.23 -8.43 -23.78
C PHE A 319 -20.71 -8.64 -23.46
N ALA A 320 -21.39 -7.61 -22.96
CA ALA A 320 -22.79 -7.69 -22.51
C ALA A 320 -23.74 -8.26 -23.60
N ASP A 321 -23.49 -7.94 -24.87
CA ASP A 321 -24.27 -8.41 -26.02
C ASP A 321 -24.20 -9.93 -26.24
N THR A 322 -23.28 -10.63 -25.56
CA THR A 322 -23.12 -12.10 -25.66
C THR A 322 -23.76 -12.85 -24.49
N LEU A 323 -24.44 -12.15 -23.58
CA LEU A 323 -25.18 -12.77 -22.49
C LEU A 323 -26.48 -13.40 -23.00
N ALA A 324 -26.75 -14.63 -22.58
CA ALA A 324 -28.08 -15.23 -22.76
C ALA A 324 -29.13 -14.52 -21.90
N PRO A 325 -30.44 -14.61 -22.21
CA PRO A 325 -31.49 -13.90 -21.45
C PRO A 325 -31.42 -14.10 -19.93
N GLY A 326 -31.25 -15.33 -19.45
CA GLY A 326 -31.11 -15.59 -18.01
C GLY A 326 -29.79 -15.09 -17.40
N GLU A 327 -28.73 -14.96 -18.19
CA GLU A 327 -27.48 -14.34 -17.75
C GLU A 327 -27.61 -12.82 -17.64
N LEU A 328 -28.38 -12.20 -18.55
CA LEU A 328 -28.71 -10.79 -18.51
C LEU A 328 -29.58 -10.47 -17.29
N GLU A 329 -30.63 -11.25 -17.03
CA GLU A 329 -31.45 -11.12 -15.81
C GLU A 329 -30.61 -11.20 -14.52
N ARG A 330 -29.68 -12.17 -14.47
CA ARG A 330 -28.73 -12.28 -13.35
C ARG A 330 -27.82 -11.05 -13.23
N TRP A 331 -27.34 -10.52 -14.35
CA TRP A 331 -26.50 -9.33 -14.35
C TRP A 331 -27.25 -8.09 -13.88
N GLU A 332 -28.50 -7.91 -14.32
CA GLU A 332 -29.36 -6.82 -13.86
C GLU A 332 -29.68 -6.93 -12.37
N ALA A 333 -29.96 -8.14 -11.86
CA ALA A 333 -30.13 -8.35 -10.42
C ALA A 333 -28.88 -7.95 -9.63
N HIS A 334 -27.68 -8.29 -10.11
CA HIS A 334 -26.43 -7.86 -9.49
C HIS A 334 -26.24 -6.33 -9.55
N ARG A 335 -26.58 -5.69 -10.67
CA ARG A 335 -26.55 -4.22 -10.81
C ARG A 335 -27.48 -3.55 -9.80
N SER A 336 -28.70 -4.04 -9.64
CA SER A 336 -29.67 -3.54 -8.66
C SER A 336 -29.17 -3.70 -7.22
N ALA A 337 -28.70 -4.88 -6.85
CA ALA A 337 -28.17 -5.11 -5.51
C ALA A 337 -26.95 -4.21 -5.20
N SER A 338 -26.09 -3.95 -6.18
CA SER A 338 -24.92 -3.06 -5.98
C SER A 338 -25.30 -1.58 -5.97
N LEU A 339 -26.02 -1.10 -6.99
CA LEU A 339 -26.29 0.33 -7.21
C LEU A 339 -27.45 0.87 -6.38
N LEU A 340 -28.42 0.03 -6.00
CA LEU A 340 -29.57 0.44 -5.18
C LEU A 340 -29.37 0.03 -3.72
N GLU A 341 -29.05 -1.24 -3.47
CA GLU A 341 -29.00 -1.78 -2.10
C GLU A 341 -27.63 -1.61 -1.42
N GLY A 342 -26.58 -1.33 -2.19
CA GLY A 342 -25.22 -1.15 -1.67
C GLY A 342 -24.55 -2.46 -1.25
N GLU A 343 -24.96 -3.60 -1.84
CA GLU A 343 -24.39 -4.91 -1.54
C GLU A 343 -22.86 -4.90 -1.70
N GLY A 344 -22.17 -5.62 -0.80
CA GLY A 344 -20.71 -5.67 -0.79
C GLY A 344 -20.03 -4.35 -0.37
N GLY A 345 -20.79 -3.41 0.20
CA GLY A 345 -20.30 -2.10 0.63
C GLY A 345 -20.19 -1.09 -0.51
N ALA A 346 -20.89 -1.31 -1.63
CA ALA A 346 -20.92 -0.39 -2.75
C ALA A 346 -21.52 0.98 -2.36
N LEU A 347 -21.06 2.03 -3.03
CA LEU A 347 -21.67 3.36 -2.94
C LEU A 347 -22.95 3.35 -3.79
N ASN A 348 -24.08 3.14 -3.14
CA ASN A 348 -25.38 3.14 -3.80
C ASN A 348 -25.81 4.55 -4.23
N LEU A 349 -26.82 4.63 -5.10
CA LEU A 349 -27.30 5.87 -5.70
C LEU A 349 -27.75 6.89 -4.64
N ASP A 350 -28.51 6.47 -3.62
CA ASP A 350 -28.96 7.37 -2.56
C ASP A 350 -27.79 8.06 -1.84
N ARG A 351 -26.76 7.29 -1.47
CA ARG A 351 -25.56 7.85 -0.83
C ARG A 351 -24.74 8.70 -1.79
N PHE A 352 -24.64 8.27 -3.04
CA PHE A 352 -23.94 9.02 -4.08
C PHE A 352 -24.56 10.41 -4.30
N PHE A 353 -25.89 10.49 -4.44
CA PHE A 353 -26.59 11.77 -4.58
C PHE A 353 -26.47 12.65 -3.32
N ALA A 354 -26.58 12.06 -2.13
CA ALA A 354 -26.37 12.81 -0.88
C ALA A 354 -24.95 13.40 -0.76
N GLU A 355 -23.93 12.68 -1.24
CA GLU A 355 -22.56 13.19 -1.31
C GLU A 355 -22.43 14.33 -2.35
N ILE A 356 -23.08 14.22 -3.51
CA ILE A 356 -23.14 15.30 -4.51
C ILE A 356 -23.76 16.56 -3.92
N ASP A 357 -24.90 16.46 -3.24
CA ASP A 357 -25.59 17.60 -2.62
C ASP A 357 -24.70 18.28 -1.58
N THR A 358 -24.02 17.48 -0.75
CA THR A 358 -23.10 17.97 0.27
C THR A 358 -21.92 18.73 -0.35
N LEU A 359 -21.34 18.20 -1.42
CA LEU A 359 -20.21 18.84 -2.11
C LEU A 359 -20.63 20.11 -2.86
N SER A 360 -21.83 20.10 -3.43
CA SER A 360 -22.39 21.23 -4.18
C SER A 360 -22.55 22.48 -3.32
N ALA A 361 -22.80 22.34 -2.01
CA ALA A 361 -22.99 23.47 -1.10
C ALA A 361 -21.79 24.43 -1.00
N THR A 362 -20.58 23.99 -1.37
CA THR A 362 -19.35 24.79 -1.30
C THR A 362 -18.51 24.73 -2.58
N ALA A 363 -19.09 24.20 -3.66
CA ALA A 363 -18.39 23.99 -4.92
C ALA A 363 -18.10 25.31 -5.64
N ASP A 364 -16.97 25.38 -6.33
CA ASP A 364 -16.73 26.43 -7.32
C ASP A 364 -17.38 26.07 -8.66
N ALA A 365 -17.44 27.02 -9.60
CA ALA A 365 -18.11 26.81 -10.89
C ALA A 365 -17.59 25.59 -11.68
N ARG A 366 -16.30 25.23 -11.52
CA ARG A 366 -15.73 24.04 -12.18
C ARG A 366 -16.23 22.78 -11.48
N ALA A 367 -16.20 22.75 -10.16
CA ALA A 367 -16.68 21.62 -9.37
C ALA A 367 -18.19 21.41 -9.57
N GLU A 368 -19.00 22.47 -9.62
CA GLU A 368 -20.43 22.39 -9.92
C GLU A 368 -20.70 21.72 -11.28
N ALA A 369 -19.96 22.10 -12.32
CA ALA A 369 -20.09 21.48 -13.64
C ALA A 369 -19.74 19.99 -13.64
N LEU A 370 -18.72 19.59 -12.87
CA LEU A 370 -18.34 18.19 -12.71
C LEU A 370 -19.38 17.40 -11.92
N LEU A 371 -19.92 17.98 -10.84
CA LEU A 371 -20.96 17.36 -10.02
C LEU A 371 -22.25 17.16 -10.83
N GLY A 372 -22.64 18.13 -11.67
CA GLY A 372 -23.75 17.96 -12.61
C GLY A 372 -23.54 16.80 -13.59
N THR A 373 -22.32 16.67 -14.14
CA THR A 373 -21.97 15.54 -15.03
C THR A 373 -22.06 14.19 -14.31
N LEU A 374 -21.65 14.13 -13.04
CA LEU A 374 -21.74 12.92 -12.22
C LEU A 374 -23.19 12.54 -11.92
N TYR A 375 -24.04 13.54 -11.69
CA TYR A 375 -25.47 13.37 -11.48
C TYR A 375 -26.14 12.76 -12.73
N ASP A 376 -25.93 13.38 -13.90
CA ASP A 376 -26.45 12.90 -15.18
C ASP A 376 -26.00 11.46 -15.48
N TYR A 377 -24.74 11.14 -15.18
CA TYR A 377 -24.21 9.79 -15.35
C TYR A 377 -24.89 8.77 -14.43
N ALA A 378 -25.13 9.12 -13.17
CA ALA A 378 -25.78 8.24 -12.20
C ALA A 378 -27.22 7.91 -12.60
N GLU A 379 -27.98 8.89 -13.11
CA GLU A 379 -29.32 8.65 -13.66
C GLU A 379 -29.26 7.73 -14.89
N ALA A 380 -28.29 7.93 -15.78
CA ALA A 380 -28.16 7.15 -17.01
C ALA A 380 -27.81 5.67 -16.78
N ILE A 381 -27.17 5.32 -15.66
CA ILE A 381 -26.76 3.95 -15.33
C ILE A 381 -27.67 3.26 -14.31
N ALA A 382 -28.67 3.96 -13.79
CA ALA A 382 -29.60 3.41 -12.80
C ALA A 382 -30.32 2.18 -13.37
N PRO A 383 -30.40 1.05 -12.64
CA PRO A 383 -31.22 -0.08 -13.04
C PRO A 383 -32.69 0.31 -13.16
N GLU A 384 -33.41 -0.28 -14.12
CA GLU A 384 -34.86 -0.08 -14.24
C GLU A 384 -35.57 -0.71 -13.01
N ALA A 385 -36.56 0.02 -12.49
CA ALA A 385 -37.29 -0.34 -11.26
C ALA A 385 -38.31 -1.47 -11.43
#